data_AF-D1MBC0-F1
#
_entry.id   AF-D1MBC0-F1
#
_cell.length_a   1.000
_cell.length_b   1.000
_cell.length_c   1.000
_cell.angle_alpha   90.00
_cell.angle_beta   90.00
_cell.angle_gamma   90.00
#
_symmetry.space_group_name_H-M   'P 1'
#
loop_
_entity.id
_entity.type
_entity.pdbx_description
1 polymer ?
#
loop_
_entity_poly.entity_id
_entity_poly.type
_entity_poly.pdbx_seq_one_letter_code
_entity_poly.pdbx_strand_id
1 'polypeptide(L)'
;LVVGAIYYMLFTGVPGTATYYATIMTIYTWVAKGAWFALGYPYDFVVVPVWIPSAMLLDLSYWATRRNKHAAILIGGVLVGMSLPLFNMINLLLVSDPLEMAFKYPRPTLPPYMTPIEP
;
A
#
# COMPACT_ATOMS: atom_id res chain seq x y z
N LEU A 1 -1.70 -7.29 -1.39
CA LEU A 1 -0.29 -7.07 -1.78
C LEU A 1 0.63 -8.20 -1.29
N VAL A 2 0.79 -8.39 0.03
CA VAL A 2 1.78 -9.32 0.62
C VAL A 2 1.62 -10.78 0.16
N VAL A 3 0.38 -11.31 0.16
CA VAL A 3 0.10 -12.69 -0.27
C VAL A 3 0.49 -12.91 -1.74
N GLY A 4 0.14 -11.96 -2.61
CA GLY A 4 0.51 -12.02 -4.04
C GLY A 4 2.02 -11.91 -4.24
N ALA A 5 2.68 -10.96 -3.56
CA ALA A 5 4.12 -10.77 -3.65
C ALA A 5 4.91 -12.02 -3.19
N ILE A 6 4.50 -12.65 -2.07
CA ILE A 6 5.10 -13.90 -1.59
C ILE A 6 4.86 -15.03 -2.60
N TYR A 7 3.64 -15.17 -3.12
CA TYR A 7 3.32 -16.24 -4.09
C TYR A 7 4.20 -16.13 -5.35
N TYR A 8 4.29 -14.94 -5.95
CA TYR A 8 5.12 -14.72 -7.13
C TYR A 8 6.62 -14.88 -6.82
N MET A 9 7.09 -14.45 -5.66
CA MET A 9 8.48 -14.62 -5.26
C MET A 9 8.85 -16.09 -5.04
N LEU A 10 7.96 -16.90 -4.44
CA LEU A 10 8.18 -18.33 -4.26
C LEU A 10 8.13 -19.10 -5.59
N PHE A 11 7.31 -18.64 -6.54
CA PHE A 11 7.24 -19.23 -7.87
C PHE A 11 8.46 -18.90 -8.73
N THR A 12 8.91 -17.65 -8.71
CA THR A 12 10.05 -17.19 -9.54
C THR A 12 11.42 -17.51 -8.92
N GLY A 13 11.51 -17.55 -7.58
CA GLY A 13 12.76 -17.80 -6.85
C GLY A 13 13.78 -16.66 -6.92
N VAL A 14 13.41 -15.52 -7.52
CA VAL A 14 14.30 -14.38 -7.73
C VAL A 14 14.08 -13.34 -6.63
N PRO A 15 15.12 -12.93 -5.88
CA PRO A 15 15.01 -11.80 -4.97
C PRO A 15 14.80 -10.51 -5.77
N GLY A 16 13.77 -9.73 -5.40
CA GLY A 16 13.36 -8.52 -6.12
C GLY A 16 11.93 -8.61 -6.68
N THR A 17 11.33 -9.80 -6.72
CA THR A 17 9.96 -10.00 -7.20
C THR A 17 8.93 -9.29 -6.32
N ALA A 18 9.16 -9.21 -5.00
CA ALA A 18 8.22 -8.53 -4.12
C ALA A 18 8.26 -7.01 -4.31
N THR A 19 9.45 -6.44 -4.41
CA THR A 19 9.67 -5.02 -4.71
C THR A 19 9.10 -4.66 -6.08
N TYR A 20 9.27 -5.51 -7.10
CA TYR A 20 8.66 -5.31 -8.42
C TYR A 20 7.13 -5.22 -8.34
N TYR A 21 6.50 -6.12 -7.58
CA TYR A 21 5.05 -6.08 -7.37
C TYR A 21 4.59 -4.81 -6.63
N ALA A 22 5.36 -4.38 -5.63
CA ALA A 22 5.10 -3.12 -4.92
C ALA A 22 5.25 -1.89 -5.83
N THR A 23 6.22 -1.89 -6.74
CA THR A 23 6.39 -0.80 -7.73
C THR A 23 5.20 -0.70 -8.67
N ILE A 24 4.71 -1.83 -9.19
CA ILE A 24 3.52 -1.86 -10.03
C ILE A 24 2.31 -1.29 -9.29
N MET A 25 2.08 -1.73 -8.05
CA MET A 25 0.98 -1.23 -7.21
C MET A 25 1.12 0.27 -6.92
N THR A 26 2.36 0.74 -6.72
CA THR A 26 2.66 2.17 -6.55
C THR A 26 2.26 2.94 -7.80
N ILE A 27 2.70 2.52 -8.98
CA ILE A 27 2.35 3.17 -10.25
C ILE A 27 0.83 3.24 -10.44
N TYR A 28 0.12 2.11 -10.26
CA TYR A 28 -1.34 2.08 -10.42
C TYR A 28 -2.06 3.03 -9.46
N THR A 29 -1.65 3.08 -8.20
CA THR A 29 -2.29 3.95 -7.20
C THR A 29 -1.99 5.43 -7.44
N TRP A 30 -0.79 5.75 -7.91
CA TRP A 30 -0.44 7.12 -8.33
C TRP A 30 -1.23 7.57 -9.57
N VAL A 31 -1.38 6.71 -10.58
CA VAL A 31 -2.22 7.00 -11.75
C VAL A 31 -3.67 7.21 -11.34
N ALA A 32 -4.20 6.38 -10.45
CA ALA A 32 -5.55 6.55 -9.91
C ALA A 32 -5.69 7.87 -9.15
N LYS A 33 -4.71 8.25 -8.32
CA LYS A 33 -4.69 9.57 -7.64
C LYS A 33 -4.68 10.72 -8.64
N GLY A 34 -3.90 10.61 -9.72
CA GLY A 34 -3.90 11.58 -10.82
C GLY A 34 -5.26 11.72 -11.51
N ALA A 35 -6.00 10.61 -11.69
CA ALA A 35 -7.34 10.65 -12.25
C ALA A 35 -8.34 11.40 -11.35
N TRP A 36 -8.29 11.20 -10.03
CA TRP A 36 -9.12 11.97 -9.09
C TRP A 36 -8.79 13.46 -9.13
N PHE A 37 -7.50 13.80 -9.22
CA PHE A 37 -7.08 15.19 -9.35
C PHE A 37 -7.59 15.83 -10.64
N ALA A 38 -7.55 15.10 -11.77
CA ALA A 38 -8.10 15.56 -13.05
C ALA A 38 -9.63 15.77 -13.02
N LEU A 39 -10.35 15.06 -12.13
CA LEU A 39 -11.79 15.25 -11.89
C LEU A 39 -12.11 16.45 -10.98
N GLY A 40 -11.11 17.22 -10.55
CA GLY A 40 -11.28 18.41 -9.72
C GLY A 40 -11.24 18.17 -8.21
N TYR A 41 -10.91 16.96 -7.78
CA TYR A 41 -10.69 16.67 -6.35
C TYR A 41 -9.31 17.17 -5.91
N PRO A 42 -9.15 17.62 -4.66
CA PRO A 42 -7.87 18.07 -4.14
C PRO A 42 -6.86 16.93 -4.08
N TYR A 43 -5.57 17.27 -4.13
CA TYR A 43 -4.49 16.28 -4.15
C TYR A 43 -4.50 15.37 -2.92
N ASP A 44 -4.92 15.86 -1.75
CA ASP A 44 -4.96 15.09 -0.52
C ASP A 44 -6.23 14.25 -0.35
N PHE A 45 -7.13 14.27 -1.34
CA PHE A 45 -8.39 13.53 -1.31
C PHE A 45 -8.21 12.01 -1.19
N VAL A 46 -7.17 11.46 -1.84
CA VAL A 46 -6.82 10.04 -1.77
C VAL A 46 -5.37 9.89 -1.38
N VAL A 47 -5.17 9.17 -0.27
CA VAL A 47 -3.84 8.79 0.20
C VAL A 47 -3.35 7.58 -0.59
N VAL A 48 -2.15 7.68 -1.13
CA VAL A 48 -1.47 6.55 -1.79
C VAL A 48 -0.67 5.81 -0.74
N PRO A 49 -0.93 4.51 -0.50
CA PRO A 49 -0.18 3.78 0.50
C PRO A 49 1.28 3.56 0.09
N VAL A 50 2.15 3.41 1.08
CA VAL A 50 3.60 3.16 0.92
C VAL A 50 3.88 1.68 1.14
N TRP A 51 4.34 1.00 0.08
CA TRP A 51 4.57 -0.46 0.10
C TRP A 51 6.01 -0.87 -0.18
N ILE A 52 6.78 -0.04 -0.89
CA ILE A 52 8.12 -0.38 -1.39
C ILE A 52 9.07 -0.79 -0.27
N PRO A 53 9.21 -0.04 0.84
CA PRO A 53 10.14 -0.42 1.90
C PRO A 53 9.78 -1.77 2.55
N SER A 54 8.50 -2.05 2.78
CA SER A 54 8.06 -3.36 3.31
C SER A 54 8.32 -4.50 2.33
N ALA A 55 8.13 -4.27 1.04
CA ALA A 55 8.42 -5.27 0.01
C ALA A 55 9.92 -5.55 -0.13
N MET A 56 10.77 -4.53 0.01
CA MET A 56 12.22 -4.69 0.08
C MET A 56 12.63 -5.52 1.30
N LEU A 57 12.00 -5.33 2.46
CA LEU A 57 12.24 -6.18 3.64
C LEU A 57 11.89 -7.65 3.36
N LEU A 58 10.81 -7.91 2.62
CA LEU A 58 10.46 -9.26 2.19
C LEU A 58 11.55 -9.87 1.29
N ASP A 59 11.98 -9.15 0.26
CA ASP A 59 13.02 -9.60 -0.66
C ASP A 59 14.36 -9.84 0.07
N LEU A 60 14.73 -8.95 0.98
CA LEU A 60 15.93 -9.09 1.82
C LEU A 60 15.83 -10.28 2.77
N SER A 61 14.67 -10.52 3.39
CA SER A 61 14.46 -11.69 4.26
C SER A 61 14.56 -13.00 3.48
N TYR A 62 14.01 -13.04 2.25
CA TYR A 62 14.11 -14.20 1.36
C TYR A 62 15.55 -14.45 0.94
N TRP A 63 16.29 -13.40 0.60
CA TRP A 63 17.70 -13.49 0.23
C TRP A 63 18.58 -13.93 1.42
N ALA A 64 18.44 -13.27 2.58
CA ALA A 64 19.20 -13.54 3.78
C ALA A 64 19.01 -14.98 4.31
N THR A 65 17.80 -15.53 4.13
CA THR A 65 17.48 -16.92 4.53
C THR A 65 17.83 -17.95 3.45
N ARG A 66 18.68 -17.58 2.48
CA ARG A 66 19.10 -18.44 1.35
C ARG A 66 17.91 -19.02 0.59
N ARG A 67 16.88 -18.22 0.35
CA ARG A 67 15.68 -18.58 -0.41
C ARG A 67 14.81 -19.66 0.24
N ASN A 68 14.84 -19.80 1.57
CA ASN A 68 13.97 -20.74 2.27
C ASN A 68 12.51 -20.23 2.29
N LYS A 69 11.60 -21.02 1.70
CA LYS A 69 10.17 -20.70 1.58
C LYS A 69 9.48 -20.46 2.93
N HIS A 70 9.80 -21.27 3.94
CA HIS A 70 9.15 -21.16 5.26
C HIS A 70 9.66 -19.95 6.03
N ALA A 71 10.96 -19.67 5.93
CA ALA A 71 11.56 -18.50 6.55
C ALA A 71 11.05 -17.19 5.91
N ALA A 72 10.84 -17.18 4.58
CA ALA A 72 10.25 -16.03 3.88
C ALA A 72 8.82 -15.72 4.35
N ILE A 73 8.00 -16.76 4.56
CA ILE A 73 6.63 -16.61 5.03
C ILE A 73 6.61 -16.13 6.49
N LEU A 74 7.42 -16.73 7.35
CA LEU A 74 7.43 -16.40 8.78
C LEU A 74 8.15 -15.07 9.06
N ILE A 75 9.44 -14.97 8.71
CA ILE A 75 10.26 -13.78 9.00
C ILE A 75 9.84 -12.64 8.08
N GLY A 76 9.80 -12.87 6.78
CA GLY A 76 9.40 -11.84 5.80
C GLY A 76 7.96 -11.38 6.01
N GLY A 77 7.03 -12.32 6.23
CA GLY A 77 5.63 -11.98 6.50
C GLY A 77 5.45 -11.14 7.76
N VAL A 78 6.13 -11.47 8.86
CA VAL A 78 6.10 -10.68 10.09
C VAL A 78 6.72 -9.30 9.88
N LEU A 79 7.88 -9.21 9.20
CA LEU A 79 8.52 -7.93 8.90
C LEU A 79 7.62 -7.01 8.06
N VAL A 80 6.95 -7.54 7.05
CA VAL A 80 6.01 -6.77 6.23
C VAL A 80 4.77 -6.39 7.04
N GLY A 81 4.23 -7.31 7.83
CA GLY A 81 3.06 -7.08 8.67
C GLY A 81 3.26 -5.96 9.70
N MET A 82 4.47 -5.82 10.23
CA MET A 82 4.80 -4.74 11.17
C MET A 82 5.20 -3.44 10.46
N SER A 83 5.96 -3.52 9.37
CA SER A 83 6.50 -2.32 8.71
C SER A 83 5.48 -1.58 7.85
N LEU A 84 4.56 -2.29 7.19
CA LEU A 84 3.56 -1.70 6.31
C LEU A 84 2.63 -0.71 7.02
N PRO A 85 2.05 -1.02 8.20
CA PRO A 85 1.25 -0.03 8.93
C PRO A 85 2.10 1.16 9.39
N LEU A 86 3.34 0.93 9.85
CA LEU A 86 4.23 2.01 10.28
C LEU A 86 4.51 3.01 9.16
N PHE A 87 4.88 2.55 7.96
CA PHE A 87 5.14 3.44 6.83
C PHE A 87 3.90 4.20 6.38
N ASN A 88 2.73 3.56 6.43
CA ASN A 88 1.47 4.23 6.08
C ASN A 88 1.03 5.25 7.12
N MET A 89 1.26 4.99 8.42
CA MET A 89 1.01 5.98 9.46
C MET A 89 1.92 7.21 9.31
N ILE A 90 3.21 7.01 9.02
CA ILE A 90 4.13 8.13 8.74
C ILE A 90 3.64 8.95 7.55
N ASN A 91 3.15 8.29 6.49
CA ASN A 91 2.60 8.97 5.33
C ASN A 91 1.35 9.82 5.67
N LEU A 92 0.49 9.33 6.57
CA LEU A 92 -0.72 10.06 6.99
C LEU A 92 -0.41 11.34 7.80
N LEU A 93 0.74 11.41 8.48
CA LEU A 93 1.15 12.62 9.20
C LEU A 93 1.36 13.84 8.29
N LEU A 94 1.57 13.59 6.98
CA LEU A 94 1.83 14.63 5.98
C LEU A 94 0.57 15.07 5.24
N VAL A 95 -0.59 14.50 5.56
CA VAL A 95 -1.86 14.72 4.85
C VAL A 95 -2.81 15.48 5.76
N SER A 96 -3.66 16.32 5.16
CA SER A 96 -4.79 16.95 5.85
C SER A 96 -5.75 15.92 6.44
N ASP A 97 -6.55 16.34 7.42
CA ASP A 97 -7.49 15.42 8.08
C ASP A 97 -8.41 14.75 7.04
N PRO A 98 -8.32 13.43 6.86
CA PRO A 98 -9.09 12.72 5.84
C PRO A 98 -10.60 12.81 6.08
N LEU A 99 -11.06 13.03 7.33
CA LEU A 99 -12.48 13.20 7.63
C LEU A 99 -12.99 14.55 7.14
N GLU A 100 -12.26 15.64 7.43
CA GLU A 100 -12.62 16.97 6.94
C GLU A 100 -12.67 16.99 5.41
N MET A 101 -11.71 16.34 4.76
CA MET A 101 -11.67 16.20 3.29
C MET A 101 -12.87 15.41 2.75
N ALA A 102 -13.32 14.37 3.46
CA ALA A 102 -14.46 13.56 3.05
C ALA A 102 -15.80 14.30 3.16
N PHE A 103 -15.97 15.16 4.16
CA PHE A 103 -17.16 16.02 4.30
C PHE A 103 -17.19 17.14 3.26
N LYS A 104 -16.05 17.79 3.03
CA LYS A 104 -15.93 18.92 2.08
C LYS A 104 -16.04 18.49 0.62
N TYR A 105 -15.61 17.28 0.30
CA TYR A 105 -15.63 16.72 -1.06
C TYR A 105 -16.40 15.39 -1.10
N PRO A 106 -17.75 15.42 -1.02
CA PRO A 106 -18.55 14.20 -1.02
C PRO A 106 -18.45 13.48 -2.37
N ARG A 107 -18.47 12.13 -2.34
CA ARG A 107 -18.49 11.30 -3.54
C ARG A 107 -19.94 11.01 -3.94
N PRO A 108 -20.47 11.59 -5.04
CA PRO A 108 -21.89 11.44 -5.40
C PRO A 108 -22.28 10.02 -5.80
N THR A 109 -21.29 9.18 -6.11
CA THR A 109 -21.47 7.79 -6.55
C THR A 109 -21.55 6.81 -5.38
N LEU A 110 -21.31 7.26 -4.14
CA LEU A 110 -21.45 6.40 -2.97
C LEU A 110 -22.90 6.36 -2.46
N PRO A 111 -23.39 5.19 -2.02
CA PRO A 111 -24.69 5.10 -1.36
C PRO A 111 -24.75 5.97 -0.09
N PRO A 112 -25.93 6.50 0.28
CA PRO A 112 -26.08 7.39 1.45
C PRO A 112 -25.67 6.80 2.80
N TYR A 113 -25.58 5.48 2.92
CA TYR A 113 -25.11 4.82 4.15
C TYR A 113 -23.59 4.67 4.22
N MET A 114 -22.87 4.97 3.14
CA MET A 114 -21.40 5.00 3.08
C MET A 114 -20.83 6.41 3.14
N THR A 115 -21.68 7.44 3.13
CA THR A 115 -21.25 8.83 3.32
C THR A 115 -21.00 9.08 4.81
N PRO A 116 -19.89 9.73 5.18
CA PRO A 116 -19.64 10.12 6.56
C PRO A 116 -20.80 10.96 7.11
N ILE A 117 -21.17 10.72 8.37
CA ILE A 117 -22.17 11.49 9.12
C ILE A 117 -21.41 12.27 10.18
N GLU A 118 -21.72 13.56 10.34
CA GLU A 118 -21.14 14.38 11.41
C GLU A 118 -21.57 13.80 12.78
N PRO A 119 -20.67 13.73 13.78
CA PRO A 119 -20.97 13.19 15.10
C PRO A 119 -21.94 14.05 15.92
#